data_AF-A0A392QS75-F1
#
_entry.id   AF-A0A392QS75-F1
#
_cell.length_a   1.000
_cell.length_b   1.000
_cell.length_c   1.000
_cell.angle_alpha   90.00
_cell.angle_beta   90.00
_cell.angle_gamma   90.00
#
_symmetry.space_group_name_H-M   'P 1'
#
loop_
_entity.id
_entity.type
_entity.pdbx_description
1 polymer ?
#
loop_
_entity_poly.entity_id
_entity_poly.type
_entity_poly.pdbx_seq_one_letter_code
_entity_poly.pdbx_strand_id
1 'polypeptide(L)'
;MAARTNAQIAEALATMADIMARDHQPGREDETRLERFMKHKPPTFTGGYNSEGVVNWLEEMEIIFEAMGCSEENKVILGAYVLREEANHWWKNARQRLGAGGAVITCERFKREFLIKYFPADVRNRKV
;
A
#
# COMPACT_ATOMS: atom_id res chain seq x y z
N MET A 1 47.53 -22.39 16.56
CA MET A 1 46.16 -22.94 16.45
C MET A 1 45.06 -21.89 16.61
N ALA A 2 45.13 -20.98 17.59
CA ALA A 2 44.08 -19.98 17.86
C ALA A 2 43.66 -19.06 16.67
N ALA A 3 44.60 -18.66 15.81
CA ALA A 3 44.30 -17.77 14.67
C ALA A 3 43.38 -18.41 13.61
N ARG A 4 43.49 -19.74 13.43
CA ARG A 4 42.66 -20.49 12.47
C ARG A 4 41.21 -20.59 12.96
N THR A 5 41.02 -20.72 14.26
CA THR A 5 39.71 -20.79 14.90
C THR A 5 38.98 -19.46 14.82
N ASN A 6 39.67 -18.34 15.01
CA ASN A 6 39.07 -17.00 14.91
C ASN A 6 38.61 -16.68 13.48
N ALA A 7 39.38 -17.09 12.47
CA ALA A 7 39.00 -16.89 11.06
C ALA A 7 37.71 -17.66 10.70
N GLN A 8 37.57 -18.91 11.16
CA GLN A 8 36.37 -19.71 10.92
C GLN A 8 35.12 -19.14 11.61
N ILE A 9 35.26 -18.58 12.81
CA ILE A 9 34.15 -17.91 13.51
C ILE A 9 33.72 -16.64 12.74
N ALA A 10 34.67 -15.86 12.25
CA ALA A 10 34.37 -14.66 11.46
C ALA A 10 33.65 -15.00 10.14
N GLU A 11 34.07 -16.06 9.44
CA GLU A 11 33.40 -16.56 8.22
C GLU A 11 31.97 -17.02 8.48
N ALA A 12 31.75 -17.76 9.57
CA ALA A 12 30.42 -18.23 9.95
C ALA A 12 29.49 -17.05 10.28
N LEU A 13 29.98 -16.05 11.01
CA LEU A 13 29.22 -14.82 11.32
C LEU A 13 28.91 -14.00 10.07
N ALA A 14 29.85 -13.86 9.14
CA ALA A 14 29.63 -13.17 7.87
C ALA A 14 28.58 -13.89 7.01
N THR A 15 28.62 -15.23 6.97
CA THR A 15 27.62 -16.04 6.25
C THR A 15 26.23 -15.88 6.85
N MET A 16 26.11 -15.88 8.19
CA MET A 16 24.85 -15.61 8.86
C MET A 16 24.32 -14.19 8.59
N ALA A 17 25.20 -13.19 8.62
CA ALA A 17 24.85 -11.81 8.30
C ALA A 17 24.36 -11.67 6.84
N ASP A 18 25.00 -12.34 5.89
CA ASP A 18 24.58 -12.37 4.49
C ASP A 18 23.24 -13.08 4.30
N ILE A 19 22.98 -14.18 5.01
CA ILE A 19 21.68 -14.86 4.98
C ILE A 19 20.59 -13.95 5.53
N MET A 20 20.83 -13.31 6.68
CA MET A 20 19.88 -12.36 7.27
C MET A 20 19.67 -11.13 6.37
N ALA A 21 20.72 -10.61 5.74
CA ALA A 21 20.62 -9.49 4.80
C ALA A 21 19.85 -9.84 3.53
N ARG A 22 19.96 -11.08 3.03
CA ARG A 22 19.17 -11.60 1.90
C ARG A 22 17.71 -11.83 2.25
N ASP A 23 17.44 -12.31 3.46
CA ASP A 23 16.07 -12.57 3.94
C ASP A 23 15.33 -11.26 4.23
N HIS A 24 16.05 -10.22 4.65
CA HIS A 24 15.50 -8.91 5.01
C HIS A 24 15.62 -7.85 3.90
N GLN A 25 15.65 -8.23 2.62
CA GLN A 25 15.65 -7.27 1.52
C GLN A 25 14.27 -6.60 1.38
N PRO A 26 14.10 -5.30 1.74
CA PRO A 26 12.77 -4.66 1.81
C PRO A 26 12.09 -4.62 0.44
N GLY A 27 12.86 -4.44 -0.64
CA GLY A 27 12.32 -4.41 -2.01
C GLY A 27 11.76 -5.76 -2.49
N ARG A 28 12.30 -6.89 -2.01
CA ARG A 28 11.80 -8.23 -2.37
C ARG A 28 10.47 -8.52 -1.68
N GLU A 29 10.33 -8.08 -0.44
CA GLU A 29 9.08 -8.18 0.31
C GLU A 29 7.98 -7.31 -0.31
N ASP A 30 8.32 -6.10 -0.75
CA ASP A 30 7.39 -5.20 -1.44
C ASP A 30 6.91 -5.79 -2.78
N GLU A 31 7.80 -6.36 -3.58
CA GLU A 31 7.46 -7.05 -4.84
C GLU A 31 6.55 -8.25 -4.57
N THR A 32 6.91 -9.12 -3.62
CA THR A 32 6.10 -10.28 -3.24
C THR A 32 4.71 -9.87 -2.75
N ARG A 33 4.61 -8.76 -2.01
CA ARG A 33 3.34 -8.20 -1.53
C ARG A 33 2.48 -7.71 -2.68
N LEU A 34 3.07 -6.99 -3.63
CA LEU A 34 2.37 -6.53 -4.83
C LEU A 34 1.87 -7.71 -5.68
N GLU A 35 2.70 -8.74 -5.89
CA GLU A 35 2.31 -9.95 -6.61
C GLU A 35 1.13 -10.65 -5.95
N ARG A 36 1.17 -10.82 -4.61
CA ARG A 36 0.08 -11.41 -3.84
C ARG A 36 -1.20 -10.59 -3.98
N PHE A 37 -1.09 -9.27 -3.89
CA PHE A 37 -2.21 -8.35 -4.10
C PHE A 37 -2.83 -8.53 -5.48
N MET A 38 -2.02 -8.55 -6.55
CA MET A 38 -2.52 -8.72 -7.91
C MET A 38 -3.16 -10.09 -8.16
N LYS A 39 -2.76 -11.15 -7.45
CA LYS A 39 -3.42 -12.47 -7.52
C LYS A 39 -4.88 -12.43 -7.06
N HIS A 40 -5.24 -11.52 -6.16
CA HIS A 40 -6.63 -11.30 -5.74
C HIS A 40 -7.46 -10.50 -6.75
N LYS A 41 -6.86 -10.03 -7.86
CA LYS A 41 -7.52 -9.26 -8.92
C LYS A 41 -8.26 -8.03 -8.37
N PRO A 42 -7.54 -7.13 -7.67
CA PRO A 42 -8.15 -5.97 -7.05
C PRO A 42 -8.84 -5.09 -8.10
N PRO A 43 -10.04 -4.56 -7.81
CA PRO A 43 -10.73 -3.70 -8.75
C PRO A 43 -9.96 -2.39 -8.96
N THR A 44 -9.94 -1.90 -10.19
CA THR A 44 -9.40 -0.57 -10.49
C THR A 44 -10.46 0.50 -10.28
N PHE A 45 -10.01 1.72 -9.96
CA PHE A 45 -10.89 2.88 -9.86
C PHE A 45 -10.37 3.99 -10.76
N THR A 46 -11.16 4.40 -11.75
CA THR A 46 -10.78 5.42 -12.74
C THR A 46 -11.19 6.83 -12.33
N GLY A 47 -12.12 6.96 -11.39
CA GLY A 47 -12.68 8.24 -10.93
C GLY A 47 -14.18 8.36 -11.19
N GLY A 48 -14.69 9.59 -11.15
CA GLY A 48 -16.09 9.91 -11.39
C GLY A 48 -16.98 9.87 -10.14
N TYR A 49 -18.17 10.46 -10.25
CA TYR A 49 -19.12 10.60 -9.14
C TYR A 49 -20.19 9.50 -9.19
N ASN A 50 -19.78 8.27 -8.88
CA ASN A 50 -20.69 7.13 -8.73
C ASN A 50 -20.67 6.66 -7.27
N SER A 51 -21.68 7.04 -6.49
CA SER A 51 -21.75 6.70 -5.06
C SER A 51 -21.67 5.20 -4.80
N GLU A 52 -22.37 4.39 -5.59
CA GLU A 52 -22.34 2.94 -5.46
C GLU A 52 -20.98 2.36 -5.85
N GLY A 53 -20.42 2.81 -6.97
CA GLY A 53 -19.11 2.35 -7.44
C GLY A 53 -17.98 2.68 -6.46
N VAL A 54 -18.05 3.83 -5.78
CA VAL A 54 -17.06 4.24 -4.77
C VAL A 54 -17.14 3.35 -3.52
N VAL A 55 -18.35 3.05 -3.05
CA VAL A 55 -18.58 2.19 -1.88
C VAL A 55 -18.13 0.77 -2.19
N ASN A 56 -18.60 0.20 -3.30
CA ASN A 56 -18.23 -1.16 -3.71
C ASN A 56 -16.71 -1.31 -3.89
N TRP A 57 -16.05 -0.30 -4.48
CA TRP A 57 -14.59 -0.34 -4.62
C TRP A 57 -13.89 -0.34 -3.26
N LEU A 58 -14.32 0.48 -2.31
CA LEU A 58 -13.73 0.50 -0.96
C LEU A 58 -13.95 -0.81 -0.20
N GLU A 59 -15.13 -1.41 -0.30
CA GLU A 59 -15.45 -2.68 0.35
C GLU A 59 -14.60 -3.84 -0.20
N GLU A 60 -14.51 -3.98 -1.52
CA GLU A 60 -13.68 -5.00 -2.17
C GLU A 60 -12.20 -4.85 -1.81
N MET A 61 -11.71 -3.61 -1.77
CA MET A 61 -10.34 -3.32 -1.36
C MET A 61 -10.08 -3.72 0.10
N GLU A 62 -11.02 -3.45 1.02
CA GLU A 62 -10.86 -3.82 2.43
C GLU A 62 -10.86 -5.34 2.62
N ILE A 63 -11.72 -6.07 1.91
CA ILE A 63 -11.75 -7.55 1.93
C ILE A 63 -10.38 -8.12 1.53
N ILE A 64 -9.79 -7.60 0.45
CA ILE A 64 -8.46 -8.07 -0.01
C ILE A 64 -7.38 -7.72 1.03
N PHE A 65 -7.41 -6.51 1.60
CA PHE A 65 -6.43 -6.10 2.61
C PHE A 65 -6.51 -6.95 3.88
N GLU A 66 -7.72 -7.29 4.33
CA GLU A 66 -7.94 -8.17 5.47
C GLU A 66 -7.44 -9.58 5.17
N ALA A 67 -7.79 -10.16 4.01
CA ALA A 67 -7.32 -11.48 3.58
C ALA A 67 -5.79 -11.56 3.46
N MET A 68 -5.14 -10.44 3.12
CA MET A 68 -3.69 -10.36 3.02
C MET A 68 -2.98 -10.07 4.34
N GLY A 69 -3.67 -9.53 5.34
CA GLY A 69 -3.07 -9.02 6.58
C GLY A 69 -2.25 -7.74 6.34
N CYS A 70 -2.73 -6.84 5.48
CA CYS A 70 -2.00 -5.62 5.14
C CYS A 70 -1.90 -4.65 6.32
N SER A 71 -0.69 -4.14 6.57
CA SER A 71 -0.48 -2.99 7.46
C SER A 71 -1.10 -1.72 6.88
N GLU A 72 -1.38 -0.74 7.74
CA GLU A 72 -2.01 0.53 7.34
C GLU A 72 -1.20 1.30 6.27
N GLU A 73 0.13 1.23 6.32
CA GLU A 73 1.01 1.79 5.30
C GLU A 73 0.85 1.09 3.94
N ASN A 74 0.79 -0.25 3.97
CA ASN A 74 0.64 -1.06 2.77
C ASN A 74 -0.72 -0.86 2.09
N LYS A 75 -1.78 -0.63 2.87
CA LYS A 75 -3.10 -0.30 2.31
C LYS A 75 -3.06 0.95 1.45
N VAL A 76 -2.31 1.99 1.86
CA VAL A 76 -2.18 3.23 1.06
C VAL A 76 -1.39 2.97 -0.23
N ILE A 77 -0.29 2.22 -0.16
CA ILE A 77 0.55 1.92 -1.32
C ILE A 77 -0.22 1.08 -2.35
N LEU A 78 -0.85 -0.01 -1.91
CA LEU A 78 -1.58 -0.93 -2.78
C LEU A 78 -2.89 -0.32 -3.29
N GLY A 79 -3.62 0.43 -2.46
CA GLY A 79 -4.81 1.17 -2.87
C GLY A 79 -4.50 2.21 -3.94
N ALA A 80 -3.42 2.97 -3.76
CA ALA A 80 -2.93 3.90 -4.78
C ALA A 80 -2.53 3.20 -6.08
N TYR A 81 -1.98 1.97 -6.00
CA TYR A 81 -1.52 1.22 -7.16
C TYR A 81 -2.65 0.86 -8.14
N VAL A 82 -3.90 0.75 -7.70
CA VAL A 82 -5.05 0.39 -8.57
C VAL A 82 -5.89 1.59 -9.02
N LEU A 83 -5.52 2.80 -8.61
CA LEU A 83 -6.11 4.01 -9.15
C LEU A 83 -5.64 4.22 -10.60
N ARG A 84 -6.57 4.56 -11.48
CA ARG A 84 -6.33 4.78 -12.91
C ARG A 84 -6.83 6.16 -13.29
N GLU A 85 -6.40 6.63 -14.45
CA GLU A 85 -6.94 7.85 -15.10
C GLU A 85 -7.08 9.04 -14.13
N GLU A 86 -8.28 9.62 -14.00
CA GLU A 86 -8.55 10.81 -13.18
C GLU A 86 -8.22 10.55 -11.70
N ALA A 87 -8.53 9.37 -11.17
CA ALA A 87 -8.20 9.02 -9.79
C ALA A 87 -6.70 8.94 -9.51
N ASN A 88 -5.90 8.43 -10.46
CA ASN A 88 -4.45 8.43 -10.32
C ASN A 88 -3.88 9.87 -10.35
N HIS A 89 -4.38 10.71 -11.26
CA HIS A 89 -3.95 12.12 -11.33
C HIS A 89 -4.31 12.88 -10.06
N TRP A 90 -5.54 12.71 -9.56
CA TRP A 90 -5.98 13.29 -8.30
C TRP A 90 -5.09 12.84 -7.14
N TRP A 91 -4.83 11.53 -7.02
CA TRP A 91 -4.07 11.00 -5.90
C TRP A 91 -2.62 11.52 -5.88
N LYS A 92 -1.96 11.65 -7.04
CA LYS A 92 -0.61 12.25 -7.13
C LYS A 92 -0.58 13.66 -6.54
N ASN A 93 -1.58 14.49 -6.86
CA ASN A 93 -1.71 15.85 -6.33
C ASN A 93 -2.05 15.86 -4.83
N ALA A 94 -3.00 15.03 -4.42
CA ALA A 94 -3.36 14.89 -3.00
C ALA A 94 -2.16 14.44 -2.18
N ARG A 95 -1.40 13.45 -2.64
CA ARG A 95 -0.21 12.92 -1.94
C ARG A 95 0.84 13.99 -1.68
N GLN A 96 1.08 14.90 -2.63
CA GLN A 96 2.00 16.02 -2.45
C GLN A 96 1.52 16.97 -1.35
N ARG A 97 0.22 17.31 -1.33
CA ARG A 97 -0.38 18.16 -0.29
C ARG A 97 -0.37 17.49 1.08
N LEU A 98 -0.70 16.19 1.15
CA LEU A 98 -0.85 15.47 2.40
C LEU A 98 0.49 15.12 3.05
N GLY A 99 1.51 14.84 2.23
CA GLY A 99 2.88 14.52 2.66
C GLY A 99 3.80 15.73 2.80
N ALA A 100 3.27 16.96 2.68
CA ALA A 100 4.03 18.17 2.94
C ALA A 100 4.66 18.11 4.35
N GLY A 101 5.94 18.44 4.46
CA GLY A 101 6.69 18.38 5.73
C GLY A 101 7.10 16.97 6.18
N GLY A 102 7.04 15.97 5.28
CA GLY A 102 7.46 14.59 5.60
C GLY A 102 6.43 13.78 6.38
N ALA A 103 5.18 14.25 6.45
CA ALA A 103 4.11 13.55 7.14
C ALA A 103 3.77 12.22 6.45
N VAL A 104 3.74 11.13 7.23
CA VAL A 104 3.25 9.83 6.77
C VAL A 104 1.75 9.93 6.51
N ILE A 105 1.30 9.45 5.35
CA ILE A 105 -0.11 9.44 5.01
C ILE A 105 -0.71 8.12 5.50
N THR A 106 -1.61 8.21 6.48
CA THR A 106 -2.31 7.04 7.02
C THR A 106 -3.41 6.56 6.08
N CYS A 107 -3.81 5.28 6.20
CA CYS A 107 -4.94 4.75 5.45
C CYS A 107 -6.24 5.51 5.75
N GLU A 108 -6.47 5.89 7.01
CA GLU A 108 -7.62 6.72 7.38
C GLU A 108 -7.64 8.06 6.61
N ARG A 109 -6.48 8.72 6.50
CA ARG A 109 -6.36 9.99 5.79
C ARG A 109 -6.58 9.82 4.28
N PHE A 110 -6.07 8.74 3.70
CA PHE A 110 -6.35 8.36 2.31
C PHE A 110 -7.86 8.17 2.09
N LYS A 111 -8.52 7.32 2.88
CA LYS A 111 -9.96 7.03 2.78
C LYS A 111 -10.80 8.30 2.93
N ARG A 112 -10.46 9.16 3.88
CA ARG A 112 -11.15 10.44 4.10
C ARG A 112 -11.09 11.35 2.87
N GLU A 113 -9.89 11.59 2.33
CA GLU A 113 -9.71 12.45 1.16
C GLU A 113 -10.34 11.85 -0.10
N PHE A 114 -10.27 10.52 -0.25
CA PHE A 114 -10.93 9.78 -1.32
C PHE A 114 -12.45 9.96 -1.28
N LEU A 115 -13.07 9.78 -0.10
CA LEU A 115 -14.50 9.99 0.09
C LEU A 115 -14.93 11.45 -0.11
N ILE A 116 -14.14 12.43 0.35
CA ILE A 116 -14.43 13.84 0.08
C ILE A 116 -14.49 14.13 -1.43
N LYS A 117 -13.55 13.55 -2.18
CA LYS A 117 -13.43 13.77 -3.63
C LYS A 117 -14.53 13.04 -4.42
N TYR A 118 -14.78 11.76 -4.14
CA TYR A 118 -15.62 10.90 -4.96
C TYR A 118 -17.01 10.62 -4.39
N PHE A 119 -17.21 10.95 -3.11
CA PHE A 119 -18.48 10.84 -2.40
C PHE A 119 -18.85 12.16 -1.70
N PRO A 120 -18.93 13.29 -2.44
CA PRO A 120 -19.29 14.56 -1.84
C PRO A 120 -20.72 14.53 -1.29
N ALA A 121 -20.99 15.34 -0.26
CA ALA A 121 -22.27 15.37 0.45
C ALA A 121 -23.50 15.53 -0.45
N ASP A 122 -23.34 16.18 -1.60
CA ASP A 122 -24.40 16.43 -2.58
C ASP A 122 -24.90 15.16 -3.30
N VAL A 123 -24.05 14.13 -3.42
CA VAL A 123 -24.41 12.82 -4.00
C VAL A 123 -25.17 11.96 -2.98
N ARG A 124 -24.90 12.15 -1.69
CA ARG A 124 -25.59 11.44 -0.59
C ARG A 124 -27.04 11.89 -0.41
N ASN A 125 -27.36 13.13 -0.79
CA ASN A 125 -28.70 13.72 -0.63
C ASN A 125 -29.62 13.52 -1.86
N ARG A 126 -29.18 12.81 -2.90
CA ARG A 126 -29.99 12.54 -4.12
C ARG A 126 -30.81 11.25 -4.09
N LYS A 127 -30.99 10.64 -2.92
CA LYS A 127 -32.04 9.63 -2.70
C LYS A 127 -33.23 10.29 -1.99
N VAL A 128 -34.10 10.94 -2.77
CA VAL A 128 -35.50 11.20 -2.43
C VAL A 128 -36.33 10.92 -3.66
#